data_AF-A0A7Y7ZG71-F1
#
_entry.id   AF-A0A7Y7ZG71-F1
#
_cell.length_a   1.000
_cell.length_b   1.000
_cell.length_c   1.000
_cell.angle_alpha   90.00
_cell.angle_beta   90.00
_cell.angle_gamma   90.00
#
_symmetry.space_group_name_H-M   'P 1'
#
loop_
_entity.id
_entity.type
_entity.pdbx_description
1 polymer ?
#
loop_
_entity_poly.entity_id
_entity_poly.type
_entity_poly.pdbx_seq_one_letter_code
_entity_poly.pdbx_strand_id
1 'polypeptide(L)'
;MTKVTAAVFSAIAAASNRQETVPELPGEWVVRAAGAVEQGDDTAVMDIAVELVEAHAGYRSSWNHWPWLESLREVTREARALRDAKQILGYGEAERAVKYFCTFAGGSVATAKVALGIIEALPE
;
A
#
# COMPACT_ATOMS: atom_id res chain seq x y z
N MET A 1 5.87 -14.73 8.32
CA MET A 1 5.92 -13.92 7.08
C MET A 1 4.53 -13.33 6.85
N THR A 2 4.39 -12.01 6.80
CA THR A 2 3.08 -11.37 6.60
C THR A 2 2.63 -11.50 5.14
N LYS A 3 1.33 -11.27 4.85
CA LYS A 3 0.80 -11.25 3.48
C LYS A 3 1.52 -10.20 2.61
N VAL A 4 1.93 -9.08 3.21
CA VAL A 4 2.64 -8.00 2.54
C VAL A 4 4.07 -8.41 2.21
N THR A 5 4.80 -9.00 3.17
CA THR A 5 6.14 -9.56 2.94
C THR A 5 6.13 -10.56 1.80
N ALA A 6 5.15 -11.48 1.76
CA ALA A 6 5.02 -12.47 0.70
C ALA A 6 4.74 -11.82 -0.68
N ALA A 7 3.89 -10.79 -0.73
CA ALA A 7 3.60 -10.06 -1.96
C ALA A 7 4.83 -9.27 -2.47
N VAL A 8 5.59 -8.65 -1.57
CA VAL A 8 6.86 -7.96 -1.90
C VAL A 8 7.88 -8.95 -2.45
N PHE A 9 8.05 -10.12 -1.83
CA PHE A 9 8.90 -11.18 -2.35
C PHE A 9 8.47 -11.64 -3.76
N SER A 10 7.17 -11.84 -3.97
CA SER A 10 6.63 -12.24 -5.26
C SER A 10 6.90 -11.19 -6.34
N ALA A 11 6.76 -9.90 -6.01
CA ALA A 11 7.07 -8.80 -6.93
C ALA A 11 8.56 -8.77 -7.32
N ILE A 12 9.46 -8.92 -6.35
CA ILE A 12 10.92 -8.97 -6.60
C ILE A 12 11.27 -10.17 -7.49
N ALA A 13 10.73 -11.36 -7.17
CA ALA A 13 10.99 -12.57 -7.93
C ALA A 13 10.47 -12.48 -9.37
N ALA A 14 9.26 -11.93 -9.56
CA ALA A 14 8.65 -11.78 -10.87
C ALA A 14 9.39 -10.77 -11.75
N ALA A 15 9.85 -9.64 -11.18
CA ALA A 15 10.67 -8.66 -11.90
C ALA A 15 12.04 -9.21 -12.31
N SER A 16 12.61 -10.12 -11.50
CA SER A 16 13.89 -10.77 -11.80
C SER A 16 13.80 -11.78 -12.95
N ASN A 17 12.61 -12.33 -13.21
CA ASN A 17 12.38 -13.39 -14.20
C ASN A 17 11.95 -12.86 -15.58
N ARG A 18 12.50 -11.70 -15.97
CA ARG A 18 12.21 -10.85 -17.15
C ARG A 18 11.50 -11.58 -18.31
N GLN A 19 10.19 -11.37 -18.46
CA GLN A 19 9.52 -11.47 -19.75
C GLN A 19 9.68 -10.12 -20.48
N GLU A 20 9.91 -10.12 -21.79
CA GLU A 20 10.14 -8.92 -22.62
C GLU A 20 9.04 -7.85 -22.49
N THR A 21 7.87 -8.22 -21.97
CA THR A 21 6.69 -7.37 -21.81
C THR A 21 6.52 -6.77 -20.43
N VAL A 22 7.36 -7.14 -19.44
CA VAL A 22 7.31 -6.64 -18.05
C VAL A 22 8.42 -5.61 -17.87
N PRO A 23 8.11 -4.33 -17.59
CA PRO A 23 9.14 -3.33 -17.33
C PRO A 23 9.88 -3.60 -16.02
N GLU A 24 11.12 -3.11 -15.95
CA GLU A 24 12.00 -3.33 -14.82
C GLU A 24 11.55 -2.54 -13.58
N LEU A 25 11.64 -3.18 -12.40
CA LEU A 25 11.48 -2.49 -11.13
C LEU A 25 12.62 -1.48 -10.93
N PRO A 26 12.37 -0.31 -10.32
CA PRO A 26 13.45 0.60 -9.95
C PRO A 26 14.47 -0.13 -9.06
N GLY A 27 15.74 -0.15 -9.46
CA GLY A 27 16.79 -0.89 -8.72
C GLY A 27 16.90 -0.47 -7.25
N GLU A 28 16.75 0.83 -6.97
CA GLU A 28 16.72 1.36 -5.61
C GLU A 28 15.53 0.83 -4.79
N TRP A 29 14.38 0.58 -5.43
CA TRP A 29 13.23 -0.01 -4.76
C TRP A 29 13.51 -1.45 -4.33
N VAL A 30 14.12 -2.25 -5.22
CA VAL A 30 14.46 -3.66 -4.94
C VAL A 30 15.43 -3.77 -3.76
N VAL A 31 16.45 -2.92 -3.70
CA VAL A 31 17.42 -2.90 -2.60
C VAL A 31 16.76 -2.54 -1.27
N ARG A 32 15.91 -1.49 -1.25
CA ARG A 32 15.18 -1.10 -0.03
C ARG A 32 14.22 -2.19 0.43
N ALA A 33 13.46 -2.78 -0.49
CA ALA A 33 12.51 -3.84 -0.19
C ALA A 33 13.21 -5.07 0.39
N ALA A 34 14.29 -5.54 -0.23
CA ALA A 34 15.08 -6.66 0.26
C ALA A 34 15.65 -6.38 1.66
N GLY A 35 16.22 -5.19 1.87
CA GLY A 35 16.77 -4.80 3.18
C GLY A 35 15.71 -4.76 4.29
N ALA A 36 14.53 -4.20 4.02
CA ALA A 36 13.43 -4.16 5.00
C ALA A 36 12.94 -5.57 5.36
N VAL A 37 12.87 -6.45 4.37
CA VAL A 37 12.49 -7.86 4.56
C VAL A 37 13.52 -8.62 5.40
N GLU A 38 14.81 -8.45 5.12
CA GLU A 38 15.90 -9.09 5.87
C GLU A 38 15.95 -8.63 7.33
N GLN A 39 15.63 -7.36 7.58
CA GLN A 39 15.56 -6.77 8.91
C GLN A 39 14.29 -7.17 9.68
N GLY A 40 13.30 -7.77 9.00
CA GLY A 40 12.00 -8.09 9.58
C GLY A 40 11.16 -6.85 9.92
N ASP A 41 11.41 -5.72 9.26
CA ASP A 41 10.66 -4.48 9.48
C ASP A 41 9.39 -4.47 8.63
N ASP A 42 8.33 -5.06 9.17
CA ASP A 42 7.02 -5.13 8.50
C ASP A 42 6.44 -3.74 8.17
N THR A 43 6.80 -2.70 8.94
CA THR A 43 6.35 -1.32 8.69
C THR A 43 7.05 -0.76 7.45
N ALA A 44 8.37 -0.89 7.37
CA ALA A 44 9.13 -0.48 6.19
C ALA A 44 8.73 -1.27 4.95
N VAL A 45 8.48 -2.57 5.08
CA VAL A 45 7.98 -3.42 3.98
C VAL A 45 6.63 -2.91 3.46
N MET A 46 5.68 -2.57 4.35
CA MET A 46 4.40 -1.98 3.97
C MET A 46 4.58 -0.62 3.30
N ASP A 47 5.41 0.26 3.85
CA ASP A 47 5.62 1.60 3.32
C ASP A 47 6.19 1.56 1.89
N ILE A 48 7.19 0.70 1.65
CA ILE A 48 7.82 0.48 0.36
C ILE A 48 6.82 -0.11 -0.65
N ALA A 49 5.95 -1.02 -0.21
CA ALA A 49 4.91 -1.61 -1.04
C ALA A 49 3.87 -0.56 -1.47
N VAL A 50 3.44 0.30 -0.54
CA VAL A 50 2.48 1.39 -0.81
C VAL A 50 3.08 2.40 -1.79
N GLU A 51 4.33 2.81 -1.61
CA GLU A 51 5.04 3.73 -2.53
C GLU A 51 5.00 3.24 -3.98
N LEU A 52 5.25 1.94 -4.19
CA LEU A 52 5.23 1.36 -5.53
C LEU A 52 3.82 1.41 -6.14
N VAL A 53 2.81 1.04 -5.36
CA VAL A 53 1.41 1.09 -5.84
C VAL A 53 0.98 2.52 -6.17
N GLU A 54 1.41 3.51 -5.38
CA GLU A 54 1.12 4.93 -5.61
C GLU A 54 1.80 5.44 -6.90
N ALA A 55 3.06 5.09 -7.15
CA ALA A 55 3.78 5.46 -8.37
C ALA A 55 3.08 4.97 -9.65
N HIS A 56 2.35 3.86 -9.57
CA HIS A 56 1.63 3.25 -10.69
C HIS A 56 0.12 3.56 -10.72
N ALA A 57 -0.41 4.31 -9.75
CA ALA A 57 -1.85 4.59 -9.63
C ALA A 57 -2.44 5.36 -10.85
N GLY A 58 -1.62 6.12 -11.57
CA GLY A 58 -2.03 6.89 -12.75
C GLY A 58 -1.97 6.14 -14.09
N TYR A 59 -1.30 4.98 -14.15
CA TYR A 59 -0.99 4.30 -15.41
C TYR A 59 -1.88 3.09 -15.65
N ARG A 60 -3.23 3.24 -15.71
CA ARG A 60 -4.14 2.09 -15.92
C ARG A 60 -3.74 1.14 -17.06
N SER A 61 -3.11 1.64 -18.12
CA SER A 61 -2.58 0.84 -19.23
C SER A 61 -1.31 0.04 -18.90
N SER A 62 -0.48 0.50 -17.96
CA SER A 62 0.69 -0.26 -17.50
C SER A 62 0.30 -1.49 -16.69
N TRP A 63 -0.95 -1.63 -16.23
CA TRP A 63 -1.31 -2.66 -15.25
C TRP A 63 -1.37 -4.06 -15.86
N ASN A 64 -1.73 -4.15 -17.15
CA ASN A 64 -1.70 -5.40 -17.91
C ASN A 64 -0.29 -5.99 -18.06
N HIS A 65 0.74 -5.18 -17.83
CA HIS A 65 2.14 -5.59 -17.96
C HIS A 65 2.77 -6.01 -16.61
N TRP A 66 2.04 -5.88 -15.48
CA TRP A 66 2.59 -5.99 -14.12
C TRP A 66 1.69 -6.88 -13.24
N PRO A 67 1.61 -8.19 -13.50
CA PRO A 67 0.66 -9.10 -12.84
C PRO A 67 0.81 -9.17 -11.32
N TRP A 68 2.00 -8.90 -10.77
CA TRP A 68 2.27 -8.86 -9.33
C TRP A 68 1.76 -7.59 -8.63
N LEU A 69 1.44 -6.53 -9.39
CA LEU A 69 0.95 -5.26 -8.85
C LEU A 69 -0.46 -5.40 -8.24
N GLU A 70 -1.26 -6.34 -8.76
CA GLU A 70 -2.60 -6.62 -8.23
C GLU A 70 -2.53 -7.15 -6.80
N SER A 71 -1.67 -8.13 -6.54
CA SER A 71 -1.46 -8.68 -5.19
C SER A 71 -0.93 -7.61 -4.23
N LEU A 72 0.02 -6.77 -4.66
CA LEU A 72 0.50 -5.66 -3.84
C LEU A 72 -0.62 -4.67 -3.50
N ARG A 73 -1.47 -4.32 -4.48
CA ARG A 73 -2.59 -3.42 -4.25
C ARG A 73 -3.60 -3.98 -3.26
N GLU A 74 -3.87 -5.29 -3.33
CA GLU A 74 -4.81 -5.92 -2.40
C GLU A 74 -4.29 -5.84 -0.96
N VAL A 75 -3.03 -6.23 -0.73
CA VAL A 75 -2.45 -6.27 0.63
C VAL A 75 -2.12 -4.88 1.19
N THR A 76 -1.91 -3.88 0.33
CA THR A 76 -1.62 -2.48 0.73
C THR A 76 -2.87 -1.59 0.74
N ARG A 77 -4.03 -2.12 0.34
CA ARG A 77 -5.27 -1.35 0.12
C ARG A 77 -5.64 -0.46 1.31
N GLU A 78 -5.63 -1.03 2.50
CA GLU A 78 -5.99 -0.33 3.74
C GLU A 78 -4.94 0.72 4.12
N ALA A 79 -3.65 0.38 4.07
CA ALA A 79 -2.55 1.29 4.38
C ALA A 79 -2.54 2.51 3.43
N ARG A 80 -2.75 2.27 2.13
CA ARG A 80 -2.87 3.33 1.14
C ARG A 80 -4.10 4.20 1.40
N ALA A 81 -5.25 3.59 1.65
CA ALA A 81 -6.47 4.33 1.98
C ALA A 81 -6.28 5.20 3.24
N LEU A 82 -5.53 4.73 4.23
CA LEU A 82 -5.18 5.48 5.42
C LEU A 82 -4.29 6.69 5.11
N ARG A 83 -3.24 6.53 4.29
CA ARG A 83 -2.37 7.64 3.89
C ARG A 83 -3.14 8.73 3.15
N ASP A 84 -3.91 8.35 2.13
CA ASP A 84 -4.74 9.28 1.35
C ASP A 84 -5.75 10.00 2.26
N ALA A 85 -6.42 9.26 3.16
CA ALA A 85 -7.39 9.86 4.08
C ALA A 85 -6.72 10.81 5.09
N LYS A 86 -5.51 10.50 5.58
CA LYS A 86 -4.72 11.42 6.42
C LYS A 86 -4.34 12.69 5.65
N GLN A 87 -4.00 12.59 4.36
CA GLN A 87 -3.75 13.76 3.53
C GLN A 87 -5.01 14.63 3.40
N ILE A 88 -6.18 14.02 3.14
CA ILE A 88 -7.47 14.73 3.10
C ILE A 88 -7.77 15.40 4.45
N LEU A 89 -7.49 14.70 5.56
CA LEU A 89 -7.67 15.24 6.90
C LEU A 89 -6.77 16.46 7.15
N GLY A 90 -5.53 16.45 6.61
CA GLY A 90 -4.61 17.59 6.65
C GLY A 90 -5.14 18.85 5.97
N TYR A 91 -6.10 18.73 5.04
CA TYR A 91 -6.81 19.87 4.45
C TYR A 91 -8.01 20.36 5.29
N GLY A 92 -8.22 19.79 6.48
CA GLY A 92 -9.36 20.12 7.36
C GLY A 92 -10.66 19.42 6.98
N GLU A 93 -10.64 18.50 6.00
CA GLU A 93 -11.84 17.86 5.46
C GLU A 93 -12.14 16.52 6.18
N ALA A 94 -12.43 16.57 7.49
CA ALA A 94 -12.57 15.37 8.33
C ALA A 94 -13.66 14.39 7.83
N GLU A 95 -14.83 14.89 7.41
CA GLU A 95 -15.90 14.02 6.90
C GLU A 95 -15.52 13.34 5.58
N ARG A 96 -14.82 14.07 4.70
CA ARG A 96 -14.35 13.51 3.43
C ARG A 96 -13.25 12.48 3.66
N ALA A 97 -12.34 12.70 4.60
CA ALA A 97 -11.32 11.73 4.99
C ALA A 97 -11.95 10.41 5.49
N VAL A 98 -12.93 10.51 6.39
CA VAL A 98 -13.67 9.34 6.90
C VAL A 98 -14.41 8.61 5.78
N LYS A 99 -15.15 9.35 4.94
CA LYS A 99 -15.86 8.76 3.81
C LYS A 99 -14.90 8.07 2.84
N TYR A 100 -13.75 8.67 2.56
CA TYR A 100 -12.73 8.08 1.70
C TYR A 100 -12.20 6.78 2.29
N PHE A 101 -11.78 6.79 3.56
CA PHE A 101 -11.25 5.60 4.23
C PHE A 101 -12.28 4.47 4.26
N CYS A 102 -13.53 4.73 4.66
CA CYS A 102 -14.60 3.72 4.62
C CYS A 102 -14.81 3.13 3.22
N THR A 103 -14.75 3.97 2.18
CA THR A 103 -14.93 3.53 0.78
C THR A 103 -13.83 2.57 0.34
N PHE A 104 -12.58 2.89 0.68
CA PHE A 104 -11.42 2.20 0.14
C PHE A 104 -10.83 1.14 1.06
N ALA A 105 -10.80 1.30 2.37
CA ALA A 105 -10.35 0.26 3.30
C ALA A 105 -11.47 -0.75 3.64
N GLY A 106 -12.74 -0.31 3.56
CA GLY A 106 -13.84 -1.05 4.15
C GLY A 106 -13.84 -0.90 5.67
N GLY A 107 -15.01 -0.66 6.26
CA GLY A 107 -15.13 -0.48 7.70
C GLY A 107 -16.23 0.48 8.10
N SER A 108 -16.52 0.52 9.40
CA SER A 108 -17.51 1.44 9.95
C SER A 108 -16.95 2.86 10.06
N VAL A 109 -17.84 3.85 10.15
CA VAL A 109 -17.47 5.25 10.46
C VAL A 109 -16.67 5.34 11.76
N ALA A 110 -16.99 4.51 12.76
CA ALA A 110 -16.27 4.49 14.03
C ALA A 110 -14.83 4.01 13.84
N THR A 111 -14.64 2.88 13.15
CA THR A 111 -13.31 2.33 12.83
C THR A 111 -12.46 3.33 12.05
N ALA A 112 -13.07 4.02 11.08
CA ALA A 112 -12.40 5.06 10.29
C ALA A 112 -11.95 6.25 11.15
N LYS A 113 -12.81 6.73 12.06
CA LYS A 113 -12.46 7.83 12.95
C LYS A 113 -11.33 7.48 13.92
N VAL A 114 -11.30 6.25 14.43
CA VAL A 114 -10.20 5.74 15.27
C VAL A 114 -8.91 5.66 14.47
N ALA A 115 -8.93 5.03 13.29
CA ALA A 115 -7.74 4.91 12.43
C ALA A 115 -7.16 6.26 12.02
N LEU A 116 -8.02 7.26 11.83
CA LEU A 116 -7.65 8.63 11.49
C LEU A 116 -7.26 9.49 12.71
N GLY A 117 -7.36 8.97 13.93
CA GLY A 117 -7.06 9.71 15.16
C GLY A 117 -8.04 10.86 15.45
N ILE A 118 -9.26 10.80 14.89
CA ILE A 118 -10.32 11.80 15.12
C ILE A 118 -11.00 11.56 16.47
N ILE A 119 -11.11 10.29 16.87
CA ILE A 119 -11.61 9.87 18.18
C ILE A 119 -10.66 8.82 18.75
N GLU A 120 -10.63 8.69 20.07
CA GLU A 120 -9.88 7.61 20.74
C GLU A 120 -10.60 6.27 20.59
N ALA A 121 -9.82 5.18 20.56
CA ALA A 121 -10.38 3.83 20.66
C ALA A 121 -11.04 3.68 22.03
N LEU A 122 -12.28 3.20 22.08
CA LEU A 122 -12.92 2.87 23.36
C LEU A 122 -12.14 1.71 23.99
N PRO A 123 -11.76 1.79 25.27
CA PRO A 123 -11.17 0.65 25.97
C PRO A 123 -12.21 -0.48 26.04
N GLU A 124 -11.77 -1.69 25.71
CA GLU A 124 -12.56 -2.93 25.83
C GLU A 124 -12.82 -3.31 27.30
#